data_AF-A0A4R8V5U5-F1
#
_entry.id   AF-A0A4R8V5U5-F1
#
_cell.length_a   1.000
_cell.length_b   1.000
_cell.length_c   1.000
_cell.angle_alpha   90.00
_cell.angle_beta   90.00
_cell.angle_gamma   90.00
#
_symmetry.space_group_name_H-M   'P 1'
#
loop_
_entity.id
_entity.type
_entity.pdbx_description
1 polymer ?
#
loop_
_entity_poly.entity_id
_entity_poly.type
_entity_poly.pdbx_seq_one_letter_code
_entity_poly.pdbx_strand_id
1 'polypeptide(L)'
;MATATVQDIIEAGRQASLTSTVLTEWAEKGTPKQREYLHGLLLAEHDSRQESRHQRLLKSARLPALKSLTGFDYSNVKFPENYGREALTSLEFINHAESLGPPSPARDQFAIPARNES
;
A
#
# COMPACT_ATOMS: atom_id res chain seq x y z
N MET A 1 -38.00 -23.16 -10.35
CA MET A 1 -36.53 -23.06 -10.17
C MET A 1 -36.30 -22.64 -8.73
N ALA A 2 -35.48 -23.37 -7.96
CA ALA A 2 -35.17 -22.98 -6.59
C ALA A 2 -34.31 -21.71 -6.63
N THR A 3 -34.76 -20.65 -5.99
CA THR A 3 -34.00 -19.40 -5.84
C THR A 3 -32.92 -19.65 -4.79
N ALA A 4 -31.66 -19.33 -5.11
CA ALA A 4 -30.57 -19.42 -4.14
C ALA A 4 -30.91 -18.56 -2.90
N THR A 5 -30.75 -19.14 -1.71
CA THR A 5 -30.97 -18.42 -0.47
C THR A 5 -29.76 -17.57 -0.10
N VAL A 6 -29.92 -16.62 0.82
CA VAL A 6 -28.80 -15.84 1.35
C VAL A 6 -27.72 -16.74 1.97
N GLN A 7 -28.14 -17.82 2.63
CA GLN A 7 -27.22 -18.77 3.26
C GLN A 7 -26.38 -19.52 2.23
N ASP A 8 -26.97 -19.91 1.10
CA ASP A 8 -26.26 -20.59 0.02
C ASP A 8 -25.14 -19.70 -0.55
N ILE A 9 -25.41 -18.40 -0.69
CA ILE A 9 -24.44 -17.41 -1.18
C ILE A 9 -23.28 -17.26 -0.19
N ILE A 10 -23.58 -17.16 1.11
CA ILE A 10 -22.55 -17.03 2.16
C ILE A 10 -21.62 -18.24 2.16
N GLU A 11 -22.19 -19.45 2.13
CA GLU A 11 -21.40 -20.67 2.20
C GLU A 11 -20.55 -20.88 0.94
N ALA A 12 -21.11 -20.62 -0.24
CA ALA A 12 -20.35 -20.64 -1.49
C ALA A 12 -19.21 -19.60 -1.47
N GLY A 13 -19.47 -18.38 -0.97
CA GLY A 13 -18.49 -17.31 -0.89
C GLY A 13 -17.29 -17.62 0.00
N ARG A 14 -17.50 -18.30 1.14
CA ARG A 14 -16.42 -18.70 2.06
C ARG A 14 -15.41 -19.66 1.44
N GLN A 15 -15.86 -20.49 0.50
CA GLN A 15 -15.04 -21.53 -0.13
C GLN A 15 -14.48 -21.08 -1.49
N ALA A 16 -15.01 -19.99 -2.05
CA ALA A 16 -14.69 -19.55 -3.40
C ALA A 16 -13.32 -18.87 -3.50
N SER A 17 -12.50 -19.38 -4.43
CA SER A 17 -11.39 -18.62 -5.02
C SER A 17 -11.77 -18.26 -6.46
N LEU A 18 -11.75 -16.97 -6.78
CA LEU A 18 -12.20 -16.48 -8.09
C LEU A 18 -11.09 -16.65 -9.13
N THR A 19 -11.42 -17.24 -10.27
CA THR A 19 -10.54 -17.35 -11.44
C THR A 19 -11.06 -16.47 -12.57
N SER A 20 -10.18 -15.95 -13.41
CA SER A 20 -10.59 -15.11 -14.55
C SER A 20 -11.54 -15.85 -15.47
N THR A 21 -11.34 -17.16 -15.70
CA THR A 21 -12.20 -17.97 -16.56
C THR A 21 -13.64 -18.02 -16.06
N VAL A 22 -13.83 -18.28 -14.77
CA VAL A 22 -15.18 -18.33 -14.16
C VAL A 22 -15.82 -16.95 -14.15
N LEU A 23 -15.04 -15.89 -13.86
CA LEU A 23 -15.55 -14.52 -13.89
C LEU A 23 -16.02 -14.12 -15.29
N THR A 24 -15.25 -14.43 -16.34
CA THR A 24 -15.63 -14.16 -17.73
C THR A 24 -16.91 -14.89 -18.10
N GLU A 25 -16.99 -16.20 -17.82
CA GLU A 25 -18.15 -17.02 -18.14
C GLU A 25 -19.44 -16.47 -17.51
N TRP A 26 -19.38 -16.07 -16.23
CA TRP A 26 -20.54 -15.53 -15.53
C TRP A 26 -20.86 -14.09 -15.93
N ALA A 27 -19.86 -13.27 -16.24
CA ALA A 27 -20.06 -11.92 -16.76
C ALA A 27 -20.77 -11.94 -18.12
N GLU A 28 -20.42 -12.88 -19.01
CA GLU A 28 -21.06 -13.04 -20.32
C GLU A 28 -22.52 -13.50 -20.20
N LYS A 29 -22.79 -14.47 -19.32
CA LYS A 29 -24.15 -14.99 -19.06
C LYS A 29 -25.07 -13.99 -18.37
N GLY A 30 -24.51 -13.09 -17.57
CA GLY A 30 -25.28 -12.12 -16.80
C GLY A 30 -25.96 -11.07 -17.69
N THR A 31 -27.18 -10.68 -17.33
CA THR A 31 -27.81 -9.45 -17.82
C THR A 31 -27.03 -8.20 -17.35
N PRO A 32 -27.18 -7.03 -17.98
CA PRO A 32 -26.49 -5.80 -17.54
C PRO A 32 -26.63 -5.53 -16.04
N LYS A 33 -27.83 -5.67 -15.48
CA LYS A 33 -28.07 -5.44 -14.04
C LYS A 33 -27.43 -6.50 -13.13
N GLN A 34 -27.30 -7.74 -13.59
CA GLN A 34 -26.57 -8.78 -12.86
C GLN A 34 -25.06 -8.53 -12.90
N ARG A 35 -24.52 -8.01 -14.02
CA ARG A 35 -23.11 -7.60 -14.12
C ARG A 35 -22.80 -6.43 -13.19
N GLU A 36 -23.68 -5.43 -13.12
CA GLU A 36 -23.55 -4.31 -12.17
C GLU A 36 -23.55 -4.81 -10.73
N TYR A 37 -24.48 -5.72 -10.38
CA TYR A 37 -24.54 -6.32 -9.06
C TYR A 37 -23.27 -7.11 -8.72
N LEU A 38 -22.81 -7.96 -9.65
CA LEU A 38 -21.57 -8.73 -9.49
C LEU A 38 -20.35 -7.81 -9.35
N HIS A 39 -20.28 -6.74 -10.14
CA HIS A 39 -19.20 -5.76 -10.07
C HIS A 39 -19.17 -5.05 -8.71
N GLY A 40 -20.33 -4.62 -8.20
CA GLY A 40 -20.43 -4.01 -6.87
C GLY A 40 -20.00 -4.96 -5.74
N LEU A 41 -20.40 -6.23 -5.82
CA LEU A 41 -19.96 -7.27 -4.88
C LEU A 41 -18.44 -7.42 -4.86
N LEU A 42 -17.81 -7.50 -6.04
CA LEU A 42 -16.36 -7.72 -6.18
C LEU A 42 -15.55 -6.52 -5.68
N LEU A 43 -16.01 -5.29 -5.92
CA LEU A 43 -15.39 -4.08 -5.40
C LEU A 43 -15.45 -4.04 -3.86
N ALA A 44 -16.63 -4.27 -3.28
CA ALA A 44 -16.79 -4.27 -1.84
C ALA A 44 -15.92 -5.32 -1.14
N GLU A 45 -15.81 -6.52 -1.73
CA GLU A 45 -14.93 -7.58 -1.21
C GLU A 45 -13.45 -7.21 -1.36
N HIS A 46 -13.04 -6.59 -2.48
CA HIS A 46 -11.66 -6.12 -2.65
C HIS A 46 -11.29 -5.10 -1.57
N ASP A 47 -12.13 -4.09 -1.35
CA ASP A 47 -11.92 -3.05 -0.36
C ASP A 47 -11.82 -3.63 1.06
N SER A 48 -12.71 -4.55 1.41
CA SER A 48 -12.69 -5.28 2.68
C SER A 48 -11.36 -6.02 2.90
N ARG A 49 -10.83 -6.67 1.86
CA ARG A 49 -9.54 -7.35 1.93
C ARG A 49 -8.36 -6.39 2.02
N GLN A 50 -8.39 -5.26 1.30
CA GLN A 50 -7.34 -4.25 1.40
C GLN A 50 -7.28 -3.67 2.81
N GLU A 51 -8.43 -3.33 3.40
CA GLU A 51 -8.49 -2.81 4.76
C GLU A 51 -8.00 -3.85 5.77
N SER A 52 -8.45 -5.09 5.66
CA SER A 52 -7.97 -6.19 6.52
C SER A 52 -6.46 -6.40 6.39
N ARG A 53 -5.91 -6.32 5.17
CA ARG A 53 -4.47 -6.40 4.91
C ARG A 53 -3.73 -5.22 5.52
N HIS A 54 -4.22 -4.01 5.34
CA HIS A 54 -3.65 -2.79 5.89
C HIS A 54 -3.56 -2.85 7.42
N GLN A 55 -4.67 -3.20 8.08
CA GLN A 55 -4.72 -3.35 9.53
C GLN A 55 -3.76 -4.44 10.04
N ARG A 56 -3.72 -5.59 9.36
CA ARG A 56 -2.79 -6.67 9.72
C ARG A 56 -1.34 -6.22 9.58
N LEU A 57 -1.00 -5.53 8.49
CA LEU A 57 0.35 -5.04 8.25
C LEU A 57 0.76 -4.00 9.29
N LEU A 58 -0.10 -3.03 9.58
CA LEU A 58 0.16 -2.03 10.63
C LEU A 58 0.38 -2.69 12.00
N LYS A 59 -0.46 -3.65 12.39
CA LYS A 59 -0.30 -4.40 13.65
C LYS A 59 0.98 -5.21 13.68
N SER A 60 1.39 -5.78 12.55
CA SER A 60 2.62 -6.58 12.45
C SER A 60 3.88 -5.75 12.29
N ALA A 61 3.75 -4.50 11.85
CA ALA A 61 4.87 -3.61 11.61
C ALA A 61 5.48 -3.25 12.97
N ARG A 62 6.74 -3.65 13.17
CA ARG A 62 7.56 -3.15 14.28
C ARG A 62 8.06 -1.75 13.93
N LEU A 63 7.12 -0.81 13.78
CA LEU A 63 7.44 0.56 13.41
C LEU A 63 8.45 1.11 14.42
N PRO A 64 9.52 1.78 13.96
CA PRO A 64 10.46 2.43 14.86
C PRO A 64 9.69 3.36 15.79
N ALA A 65 10.08 3.40 17.06
CA ALA A 65 9.57 4.41 17.98
C ALA A 65 9.77 5.79 17.36
N LEU A 66 8.74 6.63 17.43
CA LEU A 66 8.80 8.01 16.94
C LEU A 66 9.93 8.73 17.67
N LYS A 67 11.03 9.01 16.97
CA LYS A 67 12.14 9.81 17.50
C LYS A 67 11.88 11.26 17.14
N SER A 68 11.87 12.12 18.14
CA SER A 68 11.78 13.57 17.97
C SER A 68 13.17 14.18 17.97
N LEU A 69 13.35 15.25 17.19
CA LEU A 69 14.54 16.12 17.26
C LEU A 69 14.44 17.12 18.42
N THR A 70 13.29 17.19 19.10
CA THR A 70 13.08 18.11 20.24
C THR A 70 13.94 17.68 21.43
N GLY A 71 14.78 18.59 21.94
CA GLY A 71 15.69 18.30 23.05
C GLY A 71 16.91 17.44 22.67
N PHE A 72 17.12 17.16 21.38
CA PHE A 72 18.33 16.50 20.92
C PHE A 72 19.55 17.44 21.07
N ASP A 73 20.61 16.94 21.70
CA ASP A 73 21.86 17.69 21.84
C ASP A 73 22.72 17.55 20.57
N TYR A 74 22.95 18.69 19.90
CA TYR A 74 23.72 18.78 18.66
C TYR A 74 25.20 19.06 18.89
N SER A 75 25.65 19.19 20.15
CA SER A 75 27.04 19.52 20.48
C SER A 75 28.08 18.59 19.85
N ASN A 76 27.72 17.32 19.67
CA ASN A 76 28.57 16.29 19.08
C ASN A 76 28.32 16.03 17.58
N VAL A 77 27.46 16.83 16.93
CA VAL A 77 27.15 16.66 15.50
C VAL A 77 28.06 17.57 14.68
N LYS A 78 28.85 16.96 13.78
CA LYS A 78 29.64 17.68 12.78
C LYS A 78 28.82 17.80 11.50
N PHE A 79 28.46 19.03 11.16
CA PHE A 79 27.74 19.33 9.94
C PHE A 79 28.70 19.69 8.78
N PRO A 80 28.36 19.36 7.52
CA PRO A 80 29.02 19.87 6.32
C PRO A 80 28.96 21.41 6.20
N GLU A 81 29.88 22.02 5.45
CA GLU A 81 29.96 23.49 5.30
C GLU A 81 28.67 24.15 4.75
N ASN A 82 27.91 23.42 3.94
CA ASN A 82 26.68 23.89 3.29
C ASN A 82 25.41 23.25 3.88
N TYR A 83 25.50 22.60 5.04
CA TYR A 83 24.36 21.93 5.66
C TYR A 83 24.33 22.22 7.15
N GLY A 84 23.17 22.58 7.69
CA GLY A 84 23.07 23.05 9.07
C GLY A 84 21.94 22.40 9.84
N ARG A 85 21.87 22.72 11.14
CA ARG A 85 20.76 22.28 11.99
C ARG A 85 19.40 22.71 11.43
N GLU A 86 19.28 23.96 10.98
CA GLU A 86 18.02 24.49 10.42
C GLU A 86 17.56 23.68 9.21
N ALA A 87 18.46 23.40 8.27
CA ALA A 87 18.19 22.56 7.11
C ALA A 87 17.73 21.15 7.53
N LEU A 88 18.40 20.53 8.52
CA LEU A 88 17.99 19.23 9.06
C LEU A 88 16.60 19.26 9.73
N THR A 89 16.31 20.28 10.54
CA THR A 89 15.06 20.38 11.28
C THR A 89 13.88 20.83 10.43
N SER A 90 14.14 21.52 9.31
CA SER A 90 13.11 21.93 8.34
C SER A 90 12.49 20.73 7.61
N LEU A 91 13.21 19.61 7.55
CA LEU A 91 12.84 18.42 6.77
C LEU A 91 12.64 18.68 5.27
N GLU A 92 13.12 19.82 4.75
CA GLU A 92 12.92 20.24 3.36
C GLU A 92 13.57 19.27 2.35
N PHE A 93 14.64 18.59 2.74
CA PHE A 93 15.28 17.54 1.94
C PHE A 93 14.32 16.38 1.60
N ILE A 94 13.29 16.12 2.41
CA ILE A 94 12.29 15.07 2.12
C ILE A 94 11.48 15.46 0.88
N ASN A 95 11.08 16.73 0.77
CA ASN A 95 10.31 17.22 -0.37
C ASN A 95 11.13 17.21 -1.67
N HIS A 96 12.43 17.39 -1.56
CA HIS A 96 13.36 17.38 -2.69
C HIS A 96 13.96 15.98 -2.98
N ALA A 97 13.54 14.94 -2.24
CA ALA A 97 14.07 13.58 -2.32
C ALA A 97 15.61 13.50 -2.18
N GLU A 98 16.20 14.42 -1.44
CA GLU A 98 17.64 14.48 -1.18
C GLU A 98 18.03 13.55 -0.03
N SER A 99 19.22 12.96 -0.14
CA SER A 99 19.73 12.04 0.89
C SER A 99 20.46 12.80 2.00
N LEU A 100 20.10 12.50 3.26
CA LEU A 100 20.92 12.88 4.41
C LEU A 100 22.12 11.96 4.57
N GLY A 101 23.32 12.54 4.51
CA GLY A 101 24.58 11.87 4.78
C GLY A 101 25.52 11.86 3.59
N PRO A 102 26.80 11.53 3.81
CA PRO A 102 27.77 11.44 2.72
C PRO A 102 27.28 10.42 1.67
N PRO A 103 27.55 10.66 0.37
CA PRO A 103 27.19 9.71 -0.68
C PRO A 103 27.79 8.34 -0.34
N SER A 104 26.91 7.37 -0.08
CA SER A 104 27.34 5.99 0.16
C SER A 104 27.59 5.33 -1.20
N PRO A 105 28.80 4.83 -1.49
CA PRO A 105 29.17 4.33 -2.82
C PRO A 105 28.35 3.11 -3.28
N ALA A 106 27.49 2.56 -2.42
CA ALA A 106 26.67 1.38 -2.71
C ALA A 106 25.22 1.70 -3.12
N ARG A 107 24.78 2.97 -3.13
CA ARG A 107 23.37 3.31 -3.39
C ARG A 107 22.93 3.25 -4.86
N ASP A 108 23.86 3.28 -5.81
CA ASP A 108 23.53 3.15 -7.24
C ASP A 108 23.14 1.71 -7.65
N GLN A 109 23.36 0.71 -6.79
CA GLN A 109 23.04 -0.69 -7.10
C GLN A 109 21.59 -1.09 -6.76
N PHE A 110 20.87 -0.25 -6.02
CA PHE A 110 19.48 -0.50 -5.59
C PHE A 110 18.48 0.52 -6.17
N ALA A 111 18.83 1.18 -7.27
CA ALA A 111 17.83 1.91 -8.05
C ALA A 111 16.80 0.91 -8.59
N ILE A 112 15.60 0.90 -8.00
CA ILE A 112 14.43 0.27 -8.61
C ILE A 112 14.19 1.06 -9.90
N PRO A 113 14.32 0.46 -11.09
CA PRO A 113 14.11 1.18 -12.33
C PRO A 113 12.66 1.66 -12.36
N ALA A 114 12.48 2.96 -12.55
CA ALA A 114 11.18 3.51 -12.90
C ALA A 114 10.71 2.79 -14.16
N ARG A 115 9.62 2.00 -14.05
CA ARG A 115 8.91 1.48 -15.21
C ARG A 115 8.42 2.67 -16.01
N ASN A 116 9.06 2.92 -17.14
CA ASN A 116 8.53 3.81 -18.16
C ASN A 116 7.42 3.03 -18.88
N GLU A 117 6.17 3.35 -18.57
CA GLU A 117 5.03 2.89 -19.36
C GLU A 117 4.91 3.82 -20.56
N SER A 118 5.17 3.27 -21.76
CA SER A 118 4.90 3.90 -23.06
C SER A 118 3.43 3.79 -23.43
#